data_AF-A0AAD8YH65-F1
#
_entry.id   AF-A0AAD8YH65-F1
#
_cell.length_a   1.000
_cell.length_b   1.000
_cell.length_c   1.000
_cell.angle_alpha   90.00
_cell.angle_beta   90.00
_cell.angle_gamma   90.00
#
_symmetry.space_group_name_H-M   'P 1'
#
loop_
_entity.id
_entity.type
_entity.pdbx_description
1 polymer ?
#
loop_
_entity_poly.entity_id
_entity_poly.type
_entity_poly.pdbx_seq_one_letter_code
_entity_poly.pdbx_strand_id
1 'polypeptide(L)'
;MDITNNDRRKQIVIEANEGNLGGYLKPGYPGVVVIEGDAVACDDFVVWIKGNKSRPGGFGRNWGHHVRGEATAEQRQFPEAFEELEDDMGLLGSLCRESNVEDEFREFILQQK
;
A
#
# COMPACT_ATOMS: atom_id res chain seq x y z
N MET A 1 2.24 7.14 -9.39
CA MET A 1 3.01 7.88 -8.37
C MET A 1 4.47 7.49 -8.50
N ASP A 2 5.45 8.34 -8.18
CA ASP A 2 6.87 7.98 -8.22
C ASP A 2 7.37 7.68 -6.79
N ILE A 3 7.77 6.42 -6.52
CA ILE A 3 8.35 5.98 -5.25
C ILE A 3 9.76 5.44 -5.51
N THR A 4 10.70 6.32 -5.84
CA THR A 4 12.11 5.97 -6.10
C THR A 4 13.06 6.33 -4.96
N ASN A 5 12.65 7.18 -4.01
CA ASN A 5 13.51 7.62 -2.90
C ASN A 5 13.63 6.54 -1.81
N ASN A 6 14.84 6.05 -1.56
CA ASN A 6 15.14 4.98 -0.58
C ASN A 6 14.65 5.28 0.83
N ASP A 7 14.87 6.48 1.35
CA ASP A 7 14.51 6.82 2.73
C ASP A 7 12.98 6.83 2.88
N ARG A 8 12.28 7.30 1.85
CA ARG A 8 10.80 7.25 1.82
C ARG A 8 10.29 5.82 1.79
N ARG A 9 10.88 4.96 0.98
CA ARG A 9 10.51 3.52 0.90
C ARG A 9 10.63 2.85 2.27
N LYS A 10 11.77 3.07 2.95
CA LYS A 10 11.98 2.57 4.31
C LYS A 10 10.96 3.10 5.31
N GLN A 11 10.63 4.39 5.26
CA GLN A 11 9.62 4.97 6.16
C GLN A 11 8.23 4.36 5.95
N ILE A 12 7.83 4.10 4.71
CA ILE A 12 6.55 3.43 4.39
C ILE A 12 6.52 2.03 5.03
N VAL A 13 7.58 1.26 4.83
CA VAL A 13 7.69 -0.11 5.38
C VAL A 13 7.67 -0.08 6.90
N ILE A 14 8.41 0.84 7.53
CA ILE A 14 8.44 0.98 9.00
C ILE A 14 7.04 1.33 9.54
N GLU A 15 6.40 2.37 9.01
CA GLU A 15 5.08 2.80 9.49
C GLU A 15 4.02 1.70 9.33
N ALA A 16 4.04 0.97 8.21
CA ALA A 16 3.09 -0.13 7.97
C ALA A 16 3.29 -1.25 9.00
N ASN A 17 4.55 -1.66 9.23
CA ASN A 17 4.85 -2.72 10.20
C ASN A 17 4.57 -2.27 11.64
N GLU A 18 4.83 -1.01 12.01
CA GLU A 18 4.47 -0.46 13.33
C GLU A 18 2.95 -0.45 13.55
N GLY A 19 2.16 -0.26 12.48
CA GLY A 19 0.71 -0.37 12.48
C GLY A 19 0.16 -1.80 12.41
N ASN A 20 1.03 -2.83 12.45
CA ASN A 20 0.67 -4.24 12.23
C ASN A 20 -0.05 -4.49 10.89
N LEU A 21 0.23 -3.66 9.89
CA LEU A 21 -0.30 -3.80 8.55
C LEU A 21 0.54 -4.78 7.74
N GLY A 22 -0.14 -5.54 6.88
CA GLY A 22 0.44 -6.43 5.89
C GLY A 22 0.32 -5.83 4.50
N GLY A 23 0.84 -6.55 3.51
CA GLY A 23 0.78 -6.16 2.11
C GLY A 23 2.13 -5.70 1.58
N TYR A 24 2.11 -4.86 0.54
CA TYR A 24 3.27 -4.64 -0.31
C TYR A 24 3.46 -3.18 -0.73
N LEU A 25 4.72 -2.77 -0.78
CA LEU A 25 5.18 -1.58 -1.48
C LEU A 25 5.90 -2.00 -2.76
N LYS A 26 5.34 -1.65 -3.92
CA LYS A 26 6.03 -1.73 -5.20
C LYS A 26 6.57 -0.33 -5.56
N PRO A 27 7.90 -0.13 -5.60
CA PRO A 27 8.50 1.17 -5.90
C PRO A 27 8.41 1.53 -7.40
N GLY A 28 8.97 2.67 -7.80
CA GLY A 28 9.02 3.08 -9.22
C GLY A 28 7.82 3.90 -9.68
N TYR A 29 7.50 3.83 -10.98
CA TYR A 29 6.40 4.58 -11.60
C TYR A 29 5.55 3.70 -12.55
N PRO A 30 4.25 3.45 -12.25
CA PRO A 30 3.58 3.84 -11.03
C PRO A 30 4.07 3.00 -9.84
N GLY A 31 4.43 3.66 -8.75
CA GLY A 31 4.58 3.08 -7.43
C GLY A 31 3.20 2.78 -6.83
N VAL A 32 3.08 1.62 -6.21
CA VAL A 32 1.84 1.06 -5.66
C VAL A 32 2.07 0.65 -4.22
N VAL A 33 1.11 0.96 -3.36
CA VAL A 33 1.09 0.56 -1.96
C VAL A 33 -0.22 -0.17 -1.74
N VAL A 34 -0.14 -1.42 -1.29
CA VAL A 34 -1.28 -2.24 -0.90
C VAL A 34 -1.12 -2.55 0.57
N ILE A 35 -2.11 -2.18 1.38
CA ILE A 35 -2.12 -2.44 2.82
C ILE A 35 -3.32 -3.30 3.19
N GLU A 36 -3.16 -4.10 4.22
CA GLU A 36 -4.26 -4.83 4.86
C GLU A 36 -4.03 -4.90 6.37
N GLY A 37 -5.09 -4.75 7.14
CA GLY A 37 -5.07 -4.82 8.59
C GLY A 37 -6.41 -4.39 9.17
N ASP A 38 -6.39 -4.03 10.46
CA ASP A 38 -7.56 -3.43 11.10
C ASP A 38 -7.96 -2.13 10.39
N ALA A 39 -9.27 -1.88 10.26
CA ALA A 39 -9.79 -0.72 9.56
C ALA A 39 -9.21 0.60 10.10
N VAL A 40 -9.07 0.73 11.43
CA VAL A 40 -8.51 1.94 12.06
C VAL A 40 -7.03 2.11 11.71
N ALA A 41 -6.27 1.01 11.69
CA ALA A 41 -4.85 1.05 11.34
C ALA A 41 -4.64 1.39 9.85
N CYS A 42 -5.47 0.83 8.96
CA CYS A 42 -5.47 1.17 7.54
C CYS A 42 -5.79 2.65 7.32
N ASP A 43 -6.83 3.17 7.99
CA ASP A 43 -7.22 4.58 7.93
C ASP A 43 -6.10 5.50 8.44
N ASP A 44 -5.50 5.18 9.59
CA ASP A 44 -4.41 5.95 10.17
C ASP A 44 -3.18 5.98 9.25
N PHE A 45 -2.84 4.86 8.63
CA PHE A 45 -1.76 4.78 7.64
C PHE A 45 -2.07 5.59 6.39
N VAL A 46 -3.30 5.51 5.86
CA VAL A 46 -3.74 6.30 4.71
C VAL A 46 -3.69 7.79 5.03
N VAL A 47 -4.10 8.20 6.23
CA VAL A 47 -4.00 9.60 6.68
C VAL A 47 -2.54 10.04 6.80
N TRP A 48 -1.69 9.19 7.36
CA TRP A 48 -0.26 9.45 7.48
C TRP A 48 0.40 9.61 6.10
N ILE A 49 0.23 8.64 5.20
CA ILE A 49 0.90 8.62 3.89
C ILE A 49 0.46 9.80 3.01
N LYS A 50 -0.80 10.26 3.16
CA LYS A 50 -1.34 11.46 2.49
C LYS A 50 -0.79 12.78 3.04
N GLY A 51 0.01 12.74 4.12
CA GLY A 51 0.65 13.91 4.69
C GLY A 51 -0.19 14.65 5.72
N ASN A 52 -0.48 13.98 6.82
CA ASN A 52 -0.94 14.67 8.02
C ASN A 52 0.16 15.61 8.54
N LYS A 53 -0.17 16.88 8.79
CA LYS A 53 0.78 17.90 9.24
C LYS A 53 1.32 17.66 10.66
N SER A 54 0.67 16.80 11.44
CA SER A 54 0.99 16.57 12.85
C SER A 54 1.99 15.45 13.11
N ARG A 55 2.26 14.56 12.14
CA ARG A 55 3.21 13.45 12.28
C ARG A 55 4.32 13.56 11.23
N PRO A 56 5.62 13.60 11.63
CA PRO A 56 6.73 13.51 10.71
C PRO A 56 6.65 12.21 9.88
N GLY A 57 7.01 12.27 8.59
CA GLY A 57 7.03 11.10 7.70
C GLY A 57 5.92 11.07 6.65
N GLY A 58 4.79 11.75 6.88
CA GLY A 58 3.72 11.86 5.89
C GLY A 58 4.13 12.67 4.65
N PHE A 59 3.74 12.23 3.45
CA PHE A 59 4.34 12.69 2.20
C PHE A 59 3.61 13.85 1.48
N GLY A 60 2.62 14.46 2.15
CA GLY A 60 1.97 15.71 1.74
C GLY A 60 0.88 15.57 0.68
N ARG A 61 0.20 16.69 0.38
CA ARG A 61 -0.98 16.79 -0.53
C ARG A 61 -0.78 16.18 -1.94
N ASN A 62 0.46 16.00 -2.40
CA ASN A 62 0.76 15.37 -3.68
C ASN A 62 0.51 13.84 -3.70
N TRP A 63 0.36 13.21 -2.52
CA TRP A 63 0.02 11.80 -2.36
C TRP A 63 -1.49 11.59 -2.11
N GLY A 64 -2.17 12.65 -1.65
CA GLY A 64 -3.57 12.71 -1.24
C GLY A 64 -4.63 12.18 -2.22
N HIS A 65 -4.33 12.18 -3.52
CA HIS A 65 -5.32 11.94 -4.58
C HIS A 65 -5.33 10.49 -5.15
N HIS A 66 -4.55 9.56 -4.60
CA HIS A 66 -4.32 8.26 -5.25
C HIS A 66 -4.78 7.02 -4.46
N VAL A 67 -5.65 7.14 -3.45
CA VAL A 67 -6.36 5.95 -2.96
C VAL A 67 -7.31 5.52 -4.06
N ARG A 68 -7.07 4.34 -4.63
CA ARG A 68 -7.79 3.83 -5.80
C ARG A 68 -9.00 2.97 -5.45
N GLY A 69 -9.02 2.39 -4.26
CA GLY A 69 -10.11 1.58 -3.76
C GLY A 69 -9.83 1.11 -2.34
N GLU A 70 -10.87 0.56 -1.73
CA GLU A 70 -10.88 -0.10 -0.43
C GLU A 70 -11.77 -1.33 -0.58
N ALA A 71 -11.34 -2.45 -0.01
CA ALA A 71 -12.11 -3.68 0.03
C ALA A 71 -12.11 -4.24 1.44
N THR A 72 -13.22 -4.88 1.82
CA THR A 72 -13.39 -5.52 3.11
C THR A 72 -13.24 -7.03 2.97
N ALA A 73 -12.45 -7.65 3.84
CA ALA A 73 -12.31 -9.09 3.93
C ALA A 73 -12.64 -9.58 5.35
N GLU A 74 -13.21 -10.78 5.47
CA GLU A 74 -13.49 -11.39 6.77
C GLU A 74 -12.22 -11.93 7.47
N GLN A 75 -11.18 -12.21 6.69
CA GLN A 75 -9.92 -12.77 7.15
C GLN A 75 -8.76 -12.13 6.39
N ARG A 76 -7.60 -12.06 7.06
CA ARG A 76 -6.36 -11.54 6.47
C ARG A 76 -5.93 -12.40 5.28
N GLN A 77 -5.66 -11.77 4.15
CA GLN A 77 -5.27 -12.41 2.89
C GLN A 77 -3.76 -12.30 2.64
N PHE A 78 -3.15 -11.17 3.00
CA PHE A 78 -1.73 -10.91 2.87
C PHE A 78 -0.93 -11.38 4.09
N PRO A 79 0.40 -11.54 3.94
CA PRO A 79 1.29 -11.80 5.07
C PRO A 79 1.15 -10.77 6.19
N GLU A 80 1.51 -11.17 7.42
CA GLU A 80 1.50 -10.26 8.55
C GLU A 80 2.51 -9.11 8.40
N ALA A 81 3.66 -9.40 7.79
CA ALA A 81 4.68 -8.42 7.52
C ALA A 81 4.35 -7.62 6.25
N PHE A 82 4.59 -6.31 6.31
CA PHE A 82 4.56 -5.46 5.14
C PHE A 82 5.94 -5.48 4.45
N GLU A 83 5.97 -5.75 3.15
CA GLU A 83 7.21 -5.96 2.40
C GLU A 83 7.41 -4.97 1.25
N GLU A 84 8.66 -4.55 1.04
CA GLU A 84 9.05 -3.82 -0.17
C GLU A 84 9.42 -4.83 -1.26
N LEU A 85 8.80 -4.69 -2.43
CA LEU A 85 9.07 -5.47 -3.63
C LEU A 85 10.07 -4.76 -4.54
N GLU A 86 10.57 -5.47 -5.55
CA GLU A 86 11.23 -4.84 -6.69
C GLU A 86 10.23 -4.01 -7.52
N ASP A 87 10.73 -3.21 -8.47
CA ASP A 87 9.91 -2.45 -9.44
C ASP A 87 9.29 -3.41 -10.47
N ASP A 88 8.44 -4.32 -10.01
CA ASP A 88 7.81 -5.38 -10.79
C ASP A 88 6.30 -5.46 -10.49
N MET A 89 5.51 -4.93 -11.42
CA MET A 89 4.05 -4.98 -11.34
C MET A 89 3.50 -6.40 -11.55
N GLY A 90 4.21 -7.24 -12.31
CA GLY A 90 3.83 -8.64 -12.55
C GLY A 90 3.97 -9.49 -11.30
N LEU A 91 5.03 -9.25 -10.51
CA LEU A 91 5.19 -9.86 -9.19
C LEU A 91 4.06 -9.45 -8.25
N LEU A 92 3.78 -8.15 -8.14
CA LEU A 92 2.68 -7.66 -7.29
C LEU A 92 1.33 -8.28 -7.69
N GLY A 93 1.02 -8.34 -8.99
CA GLY A 93 -0.21 -8.97 -9.47
C GLY A 93 -0.27 -10.48 -9.17
N SER A 94 0.87 -11.18 -9.20
CA SER A 94 0.93 -12.60 -8.85
C SER A 94 0.67 -12.82 -7.37
N LEU A 95 1.25 -11.98 -6.50
CA LEU A 95 1.01 -12.02 -5.05
C LEU A 95 -0.45 -11.70 -4.69
N CYS A 96 -1.08 -10.73 -5.36
CA CYS A 96 -2.50 -10.44 -5.19
C CYS A 96 -3.39 -11.62 -5.61
N ARG A 97 -3.03 -12.32 -6.70
CA ARG A 97 -3.74 -13.55 -7.11
C ARG A 97 -3.58 -14.67 -6.10
N GLU A 98 -2.37 -14.91 -5.62
CA GLU A 98 -2.10 -15.94 -4.60
C GLU A 98 -2.82 -15.64 -3.28
N SER A 99 -3.02 -14.36 -2.97
CA SER A 99 -3.78 -13.88 -1.81
C SER A 99 -5.28 -13.72 -2.09
N ASN A 100 -5.79 -14.25 -3.21
CA ASN A 100 -7.22 -14.21 -3.56
C ASN A 100 -7.86 -12.79 -3.59
N VAL A 101 -7.08 -11.77 -3.96
CA VAL A 101 -7.52 -10.36 -4.13
C VAL A 101 -7.16 -9.83 -5.53
N GLU A 102 -7.17 -10.71 -6.53
CA GLU A 102 -6.85 -10.36 -7.92
C GLU A 102 -7.88 -9.40 -8.52
N ASP A 103 -9.16 -9.54 -8.17
CA ASP A 103 -10.24 -8.74 -8.72
C ASP A 103 -10.11 -7.28 -8.26
N GLU A 104 -9.85 -7.05 -6.98
CA GLU A 104 -9.56 -5.75 -6.40
C GLU A 104 -8.29 -5.14 -7.01
N PHE A 105 -7.25 -5.94 -7.22
CA PHE A 105 -6.03 -5.48 -7.87
C PHE A 105 -6.31 -5.02 -9.31
N ARG A 106 -7.07 -5.80 -10.09
CA ARG A 106 -7.46 -5.45 -11.46
C ARG A 106 -8.32 -4.19 -11.50
N GLU A 107 -9.31 -4.10 -10.62
CA GLU A 107 -10.23 -2.97 -10.55
C GLU A 107 -9.51 -1.69 -10.12
N PHE A 108 -8.80 -1.72 -8.99
CA PHE A 108 -8.26 -0.51 -8.38
C PHE A 108 -6.91 -0.10 -8.97
N ILE A 109 -6.03 -1.05 -9.29
CA ILE A 109 -4.67 -0.74 -9.78
C ILE A 109 -4.61 -0.72 -11.30
N LEU A 110 -5.11 -1.77 -11.96
CA LEU A 110 -5.07 -1.85 -13.44
C LEU A 110 -6.20 -1.07 -14.12
N GLN A 111 -7.24 -0.69 -13.38
CA GLN A 111 -8.45 -0.02 -13.91
C GLN A 111 -9.14 -0.85 -15.00
N GLN A 112 -9.12 -2.17 -14.84
CA GLN A 112 -9.76 -3.13 -15.73
C GLN A 112 -10.99 -3.71 -15.02
N LYS A 113 -12.12 -3.77 -15.74
CA LYS A 113 -13.36 -4.42 -15.29
C LYS A 113 -13.45 -5.84 -15.81
#